data_AF-A0A4U1ADI6-F1
#
_entry.id   AF-A0A4U1ADI6-F1
#
_cell.length_a   1.000
_cell.length_b   1.000
_cell.length_c   1.000
_cell.angle_alpha   90.00
_cell.angle_beta   90.00
_cell.angle_gamma   90.00
#
_symmetry.space_group_name_H-M   'P 1'
#
loop_
_entity.id
_entity.type
_entity.pdbx_description
1 polymer ?
#
loop_
_entity_poly.entity_id
_entity_poly.type
_entity_poly.pdbx_seq_one_letter_code
_entity_poly.pdbx_strand_id
1 'polypeptide(L)'
;MTAVQINISLGLGILFFVGTIWLLFVRSEKKSDVVKKEVLIQKLSQLWIKNGEVNIADLAPLWRDEPVLEAIEEVIIEFQNARIQEFYHKHIQPLRHAVQQQAVCRDLLLLLDTEGGCPSVVNVSRDVEATWDSNTYTLLGQTNLINHSLNVAEQVIRLLQESDTGYLMPDTIIAALSHDLGKLPSIRGHLYSLGEHPLAAGRILVGLQSFSELHQKEQILQAVKFHHKQPQELLGKTLKRADQLARQQELEQAQEQLQPLEKPPGWHNEAKAQDGIFDEKPETKKKMAAPKLINLSWLNTHELLKDMRPYINKLEGRRFQAFSMPNGVVYFMPKILEVIAKKQAEKAGVLEVVSMEDKEMREILLSIVHQLRQENVIAGGLLHDNYFGAYYTVTMKSGGTMNGYYTPCHAEAFDSIAAMEDAKSGILLDLVSVESVHGDKQA
;
A
#
# COMPACT_ATOMS: atom_id res chain seq x y z
N MET A 1 96.51 8.80 -55.07
CA MET A 1 96.03 7.61 -54.34
C MET A 1 95.87 6.48 -55.33
N THR A 2 96.53 5.34 -55.11
CA THR A 2 96.45 4.17 -55.99
C THR A 2 95.11 3.46 -55.80
N ALA A 3 94.63 2.70 -56.80
CA ALA A 3 93.34 1.98 -56.77
C ALA A 3 93.15 1.09 -55.52
N VAL A 4 94.26 0.67 -54.89
CA VAL A 4 94.27 -0.09 -53.63
C VAL A 4 93.81 0.76 -52.43
N GLN A 5 94.14 2.05 -52.37
CA GLN A 5 93.73 2.94 -51.26
C GLN A 5 92.24 3.27 -51.28
N ILE A 6 91.63 3.29 -52.47
CA ILE A 6 90.18 3.54 -52.65
C ILE A 6 89.36 2.33 -52.18
N ASN A 7 89.81 1.11 -52.50
CA ASN A 7 89.11 -0.11 -52.09
C ASN A 7 89.18 -0.36 -50.57
N ILE A 8 90.27 0.02 -49.91
CA ILE A 8 90.40 -0.10 -48.44
C ILE A 8 89.49 0.91 -47.73
N SER A 9 89.38 2.14 -48.24
CA SER A 9 88.51 3.17 -47.67
C SER A 9 87.02 2.91 -47.94
N LEU A 10 86.67 2.34 -49.10
CA LEU A 10 85.31 1.84 -49.36
C LEU A 10 84.94 0.66 -48.46
N GLY A 11 85.87 -0.30 -48.27
CA GLY A 11 85.65 -1.48 -47.41
C GLY A 11 85.46 -1.12 -45.93
N LEU A 12 86.25 -0.18 -45.42
CA LEU A 12 86.11 0.37 -44.06
C LEU A 12 84.81 1.16 -43.89
N GLY A 13 84.41 1.94 -44.90
CA GLY A 13 83.13 2.66 -44.90
C GLY A 13 81.93 1.72 -44.84
N ILE A 14 81.95 0.62 -45.61
CA ILE A 14 80.88 -0.38 -45.63
C ILE A 14 80.82 -1.14 -44.29
N LEU A 15 81.95 -1.53 -43.70
CA LEU A 15 81.97 -2.17 -42.38
C LEU A 15 81.45 -1.24 -41.27
N PHE A 16 81.75 0.06 -41.33
CA PHE A 16 81.21 1.04 -40.39
C PHE A 16 79.71 1.25 -40.58
N PHE A 17 79.23 1.26 -41.83
CA PHE A 17 77.80 1.39 -42.14
C PHE A 17 77.00 0.16 -41.72
N VAL A 18 77.54 -1.05 -41.94
CA VAL A 18 76.91 -2.30 -41.47
C VAL A 18 76.95 -2.41 -39.95
N GLY A 19 78.04 -1.99 -39.31
CA GLY A 19 78.16 -1.95 -37.85
C GLY A 19 77.19 -0.97 -37.20
N THR A 20 76.98 0.21 -37.80
CA THR A 20 76.01 1.20 -37.32
C THR A 20 74.56 0.80 -37.59
N ILE A 21 74.27 0.17 -38.73
CA ILE A 21 72.95 -0.44 -39.00
C ILE A 21 72.67 -1.58 -38.01
N TRP A 22 73.65 -2.45 -37.72
CA TRP A 22 73.49 -3.51 -36.73
C TRP A 22 73.31 -2.96 -35.32
N LEU A 23 74.03 -1.89 -34.94
CA LEU A 23 73.82 -1.19 -33.66
C LEU A 23 72.46 -0.51 -33.58
N LEU A 24 71.92 0.01 -34.68
CA LEU A 24 70.57 0.58 -34.75
C LEU A 24 69.49 -0.51 -34.71
N PHE A 25 69.72 -1.68 -35.30
CA PHE A 25 68.83 -2.84 -35.22
C PHE A 25 68.86 -3.52 -33.84
N VAL A 26 70.01 -3.60 -33.18
CA VAL A 26 70.13 -4.15 -31.80
C VAL A 26 69.57 -3.20 -30.75
N ARG A 27 69.49 -1.88 -31.04
CA ARG A 27 68.80 -0.89 -30.19
C ARG A 27 67.30 -0.75 -30.48
N SER A 28 66.82 -1.29 -31.59
CA SER A 28 65.41 -1.24 -31.96
C SER A 28 64.68 -2.46 -31.38
N GLU A 29 63.79 -2.18 -30.42
CA GLU A 29 62.85 -3.11 -29.79
C GLU A 29 63.40 -4.09 -28.73
N LYS A 30 63.95 -3.55 -27.65
CA LYS A 30 63.36 -3.93 -26.34
C LYS A 30 62.08 -3.12 -26.17
N LYS A 31 60.98 -3.60 -26.77
CA LYS A 31 59.65 -3.24 -26.26
C LYS A 31 59.65 -3.70 -24.82
N SER A 32 59.65 -2.77 -23.87
CA SER A 32 59.27 -3.10 -22.51
C SER A 32 57.91 -3.78 -22.63
N ASP A 33 57.79 -5.02 -22.18
CA ASP A 33 56.49 -5.61 -21.93
C ASP A 33 55.76 -4.66 -20.99
N VAL A 34 54.92 -3.79 -21.57
CA VAL A 34 53.95 -3.03 -20.80
C VAL A 34 53.03 -4.11 -20.29
N VAL A 35 53.26 -4.53 -19.05
CA VAL A 35 52.41 -5.45 -18.33
C VAL A 35 51.02 -4.82 -18.37
N LYS A 36 50.19 -5.26 -19.32
CA LYS A 36 48.79 -4.87 -19.40
C LYS A 36 48.14 -5.50 -18.20
N LYS A 37 48.08 -4.73 -17.12
CA LYS A 37 47.40 -5.12 -15.90
C LYS A 37 45.92 -5.00 -16.20
N GLU A 38 45.29 -6.13 -16.49
CA GLU A 38 43.83 -6.19 -16.54
C GLU A 38 43.31 -5.95 -15.13
N VAL A 39 42.64 -4.81 -14.95
CA VAL A 39 42.02 -4.45 -13.68
C VAL A 39 40.51 -4.40 -13.93
N LEU A 40 39.77 -5.15 -13.12
CA LEU A 40 38.31 -5.09 -13.11
C LEU A 40 37.87 -3.63 -12.89
N ILE A 41 36.91 -3.17 -13.69
CA ILE A 41 36.36 -1.81 -13.60
C ILE A 41 35.90 -1.50 -12.17
N GLN A 42 35.36 -2.50 -11.45
CA GLN A 42 34.97 -2.41 -10.04
C GLN A 42 36.14 -2.06 -9.09
N LYS A 43 37.37 -2.47 -9.40
CA LYS A 43 38.57 -2.10 -8.62
C LYS A 43 39.04 -0.68 -8.94
N LEU A 44 38.81 -0.20 -10.16
CA LEU A 44 39.15 1.17 -10.57
C LEU A 44 38.12 2.18 -10.07
N SER A 45 36.84 1.82 -10.02
CA SER A 45 35.77 2.71 -9.53
C SER A 45 35.97 3.13 -8.07
N GLN A 46 36.55 2.26 -7.23
CA GLN A 46 36.88 2.59 -5.84
C GLN A 46 37.92 3.71 -5.68
N LEU A 47 38.72 4.03 -6.72
CA LEU A 47 39.67 5.15 -6.67
C LEU A 47 38.99 6.49 -6.92
N TRP A 48 37.83 6.50 -7.57
CA TRP A 48 37.11 7.73 -7.98
C TRP A 48 35.88 8.01 -7.13
N ILE A 49 35.38 6.99 -6.43
CA ILE A 49 34.21 7.11 -5.56
C ILE A 49 34.70 7.19 -4.12
N LYS A 50 34.66 8.39 -3.52
CA LYS A 50 35.00 8.57 -2.09
C LYS A 50 34.03 7.83 -1.16
N ASN A 51 32.80 7.53 -1.62
CA ASN A 51 31.75 6.84 -0.88
C ASN A 51 30.93 5.90 -1.81
N GLY A 52 31.37 4.65 -1.99
CA GLY A 52 30.54 3.48 -2.29
C GLY A 52 29.76 3.38 -3.61
N GLU A 53 28.84 4.29 -3.92
CA GLU A 53 27.84 4.14 -4.98
C GLU A 53 27.49 5.52 -5.56
N VAL A 54 27.36 5.61 -6.90
CA VAL A 54 26.95 6.83 -7.60
C VAL A 54 25.70 6.48 -8.39
N ASN A 55 24.60 7.20 -8.15
CA ASN A 55 23.36 6.98 -8.89
C ASN A 55 23.58 7.37 -10.36
N ILE A 56 23.10 6.55 -11.29
CA ILE A 56 23.25 6.81 -12.73
C ILE A 56 22.61 8.15 -13.14
N ALA A 57 21.60 8.61 -12.40
CA ALA A 57 20.99 9.93 -12.57
C ALA A 57 21.97 11.08 -12.28
N ASP A 58 22.90 10.90 -11.33
CA ASP A 58 23.92 11.91 -10.98
C ASP A 58 25.02 12.00 -12.04
N LEU A 59 25.18 10.96 -12.86
CA LEU A 59 26.13 10.91 -13.97
C LEU A 59 25.51 11.35 -15.30
N ALA A 60 24.18 11.38 -15.41
CA ALA A 60 23.46 11.79 -16.61
C ALA A 60 23.89 13.17 -17.16
N PRO A 61 24.22 14.18 -16.34
CA PRO A 61 24.69 15.49 -16.82
C PRO A 61 26.05 15.45 -17.54
N LEU A 62 26.88 14.42 -17.34
CA LEU A 62 28.21 14.33 -17.96
C LEU A 62 28.16 13.86 -19.42
N TRP A 63 27.06 13.25 -19.86
CA TRP A 63 26.89 12.68 -21.20
C TRP A 63 25.77 13.33 -22.01
N ARG A 64 24.99 14.22 -21.41
CA ARG A 64 24.03 15.04 -22.14
C ARG A 64 24.67 16.41 -22.37
N ASP A 65 24.92 16.75 -23.64
CA ASP A 65 25.25 18.11 -24.08
C ASP A 65 24.03 19.07 -23.96
N GLU A 66 23.13 18.82 -23.00
CA GLU A 66 22.08 19.76 -22.66
C GLU A 66 22.68 20.76 -21.67
N PRO A 67 22.55 22.07 -21.93
CA PRO A 67 22.91 23.05 -20.93
C PRO A 67 22.12 22.71 -19.68
N VAL A 68 22.81 22.37 -18.59
CA VAL A 68 22.24 22.41 -17.25
C VAL A 68 21.53 23.75 -17.19
N LEU A 69 20.21 23.73 -17.13
CA LEU A 69 19.38 24.94 -17.07
C LEU A 69 19.68 25.63 -15.73
N GLU A 70 20.82 26.30 -15.68
CA GLU A 70 21.19 27.29 -14.68
C GLU A 70 20.27 28.50 -14.91
N ALA A 71 19.15 28.44 -14.20
CA ALA A 71 18.25 29.52 -13.77
C ALA A 71 16.81 29.00 -13.81
N ILE A 72 16.49 28.01 -12.96
CA ILE A 72 15.14 27.99 -12.43
C ILE A 72 15.09 29.26 -11.57
N GLU A 73 14.41 30.31 -12.03
CA GLU A 73 13.96 31.40 -11.14
C GLU A 73 13.40 30.70 -9.90
N GLU A 74 14.07 30.83 -8.75
CA GLU A 74 13.50 30.37 -7.49
C GLU A 74 12.25 31.21 -7.28
N VAL A 75 11.11 30.71 -7.75
CA VAL A 75 9.80 31.30 -7.48
C VAL A 75 9.66 31.18 -5.97
N ILE A 76 9.90 32.30 -5.28
CA ILE A 76 9.69 32.39 -3.84
C ILE A 76 8.19 32.22 -3.63
N ILE A 77 7.82 31.06 -3.12
CA ILE A 77 6.43 30.72 -2.81
C ILE A 77 6.30 30.78 -1.30
N GLU A 78 5.48 31.72 -0.85
CA GLU A 78 5.07 31.83 0.54
C GLU A 78 3.72 31.15 0.73
N PHE A 79 3.70 30.11 1.56
CA PHE A 79 2.50 29.44 2.04
C PHE A 79 2.03 30.13 3.33
N GLN A 80 0.72 30.25 3.51
CA GLN A 80 0.12 30.81 4.71
C GLN A 80 0.36 29.89 5.92
N ASN A 81 0.35 28.57 5.69
CA ASN A 81 0.62 27.57 6.71
C ASN A 81 2.13 27.29 6.84
N ALA A 82 2.68 27.60 8.02
CA ALA A 82 4.08 27.37 8.34
C ALA A 82 4.54 25.91 8.17
N ARG A 83 3.67 24.93 8.44
CA ARG A 83 3.98 23.51 8.29
C ARG A 83 4.12 23.13 6.81
N ILE A 84 3.25 23.67 5.95
CA ILE A 84 3.38 23.49 4.50
C ILE A 84 4.67 24.12 4.01
N GLN A 85 4.99 25.33 4.48
CA GLN A 85 6.25 26.00 4.12
C GLN A 85 7.47 25.16 4.51
N GLU A 86 7.51 24.63 5.72
CA GLU A 86 8.59 23.77 6.20
C GLU A 86 8.69 22.50 5.35
N PHE A 87 7.57 21.81 5.13
CA PHE A 87 7.51 20.60 4.32
C PHE A 87 8.01 20.86 2.89
N TYR A 88 7.60 21.96 2.26
CA TYR A 88 8.04 22.34 0.92
C TYR A 88 9.56 22.50 0.84
N HIS A 89 10.15 23.31 1.72
CA HIS A 89 11.60 23.53 1.74
C HIS A 89 12.38 22.25 2.02
N LYS A 90 11.88 21.42 2.93
CA LYS A 90 12.59 20.22 3.40
C LYS A 90 12.49 19.06 2.41
N HIS A 91 11.35 18.89 1.74
CA HIS A 91 11.05 17.67 0.99
C HIS A 91 10.76 17.89 -0.49
N ILE A 92 10.23 19.04 -0.90
CA ILE A 92 9.84 19.31 -2.29
C ILE A 92 10.92 20.08 -3.05
N GLN A 93 11.44 21.17 -2.47
CA GLN A 93 12.50 21.98 -3.08
C GLN A 93 13.78 21.20 -3.43
N PRO A 94 14.20 20.17 -2.66
CA PRO A 94 15.35 19.35 -3.01
C PRO A 94 15.15 18.44 -4.24
N LEU A 95 13.92 18.24 -4.73
CA LEU A 95 13.60 17.39 -5.89
C LEU A 95 13.94 18.06 -7.23
N ARG A 96 15.12 18.68 -7.34
CA ARG A 96 15.58 19.45 -8.53
C ARG A 96 15.66 18.60 -9.80
N HIS A 97 15.82 17.29 -9.66
CA HIS A 97 15.85 16.34 -10.78
C HIS A 97 14.44 16.01 -11.32
N ALA A 98 13.38 16.36 -10.60
CA ALA A 98 11.98 16.02 -10.89
C ALA A 98 11.12 17.29 -10.97
N VAL A 99 11.50 18.24 -11.83
CA VAL A 99 10.90 19.60 -11.93
C VAL A 99 9.39 19.55 -12.19
N GLN A 100 8.92 18.63 -13.03
CA GLN A 100 7.48 18.48 -13.32
C GLN A 100 6.72 18.03 -12.07
N GLN A 101 7.24 17.05 -11.33
CA GLN A 101 6.64 16.60 -10.08
C GLN A 101 6.68 17.69 -9.00
N GLN A 102 7.77 18.46 -8.94
CA GLN A 102 7.90 19.61 -8.04
C GLN A 102 6.80 20.64 -8.31
N ALA A 103 6.50 20.93 -9.59
CA ALA A 103 5.41 21.84 -9.97
C ALA A 103 4.03 21.31 -9.53
N VAL A 104 3.77 20.01 -9.69
CA VAL A 104 2.53 19.38 -9.21
C VAL A 104 2.42 19.43 -7.70
N CYS A 105 3.47 19.06 -6.98
CA CYS A 105 3.51 19.14 -5.52
C CYS A 105 3.23 20.56 -5.04
N ARG A 106 3.79 21.59 -5.69
CA ARG A 106 3.50 22.99 -5.38
C ARG A 106 2.01 23.31 -5.53
N ASP A 107 1.40 22.95 -6.65
CA ASP A 107 0.00 23.26 -6.92
C ASP A 107 -0.94 22.54 -5.92
N LEU A 108 -0.60 21.29 -5.55
CA LEU A 108 -1.32 20.54 -4.52
C LEU A 108 -1.18 21.17 -3.12
N LEU A 109 0.02 21.62 -2.76
CA LEU A 109 0.27 22.29 -1.48
C LEU A 109 -0.46 23.64 -1.40
N LEU A 110 -0.53 24.41 -2.49
CA LEU A 110 -1.31 25.65 -2.55
C LEU A 110 -2.82 25.39 -2.34
N LEU A 111 -3.33 24.32 -2.94
CA LEU A 111 -4.73 23.90 -2.75
C LEU A 111 -4.99 23.49 -1.28
N LEU A 112 -4.10 22.70 -0.69
CA LEU A 112 -4.18 22.29 0.71
C LEU A 112 -4.07 23.50 1.66
N ASP A 113 -3.19 24.45 1.37
CA ASP A 113 -3.02 25.68 2.15
C ASP A 113 -4.29 26.55 2.14
N THR A 114 -5.03 26.53 1.03
CA THR A 114 -6.27 27.30 0.88
C THR A 114 -7.49 26.62 1.54
N GLU A 115 -7.65 25.30 1.40
CA GLU A 115 -8.90 24.60 1.76
C GLU A 115 -8.73 23.40 2.70
N GLY A 116 -7.51 22.95 2.95
CA GLY A 116 -7.20 21.72 3.70
C GLY A 116 -7.33 21.85 5.23
N GLY A 117 -7.79 22.99 5.74
CA GLY A 117 -8.12 23.17 7.16
C GLY A 117 -9.34 22.35 7.63
N CYS A 118 -10.04 21.67 6.73
CA CYS A 118 -11.13 20.76 7.05
C CYS A 118 -10.66 19.46 7.72
N PRO A 119 -11.53 18.74 8.46
CA PRO A 119 -11.17 17.45 9.06
C PRO A 119 -10.70 16.43 8.02
N SER A 120 -9.67 15.64 8.35
CA SER A 120 -9.14 14.55 7.50
C SER A 120 -10.04 13.31 7.48
N VAL A 121 -10.99 13.26 8.41
CA VAL A 121 -11.95 12.16 8.57
C VAL A 121 -13.35 12.76 8.55
N VAL A 122 -14.24 12.16 7.78
CA VAL A 122 -15.62 12.63 7.66
C VAL A 122 -16.57 11.45 7.80
N ASN A 123 -17.56 11.58 8.67
CA ASN A 123 -18.63 10.60 8.81
C ASN A 123 -19.63 10.75 7.66
N VAL A 124 -19.23 10.32 6.47
CA VAL A 124 -20.17 10.04 5.38
C VAL A 124 -20.52 8.57 5.47
N SER A 125 -21.80 8.23 5.49
CA SER A 125 -22.36 6.88 5.76
C SER A 125 -21.92 5.74 4.82
N ARG A 126 -20.90 5.96 3.98
CA ARG A 126 -20.35 5.06 2.96
C ARG A 126 -18.82 5.13 2.84
N ASP A 127 -18.15 5.95 3.65
CA ASP A 127 -16.68 6.05 3.65
C ASP A 127 -16.06 4.97 4.55
N VAL A 128 -14.81 4.57 4.28
CA VAL A 128 -14.15 3.52 5.06
C VAL A 128 -13.97 3.92 6.52
N GLU A 129 -13.83 5.21 6.79
CA GLU A 129 -13.70 5.79 8.12
C GLU A 129 -15.03 5.87 8.89
N ALA A 130 -16.17 5.71 8.22
CA ALA A 130 -17.47 5.58 8.89
C ALA A 130 -17.65 4.23 9.60
N THR A 131 -16.73 3.27 9.36
CA THR A 131 -16.70 1.97 10.04
C THR A 131 -15.92 1.99 11.36
N TRP A 132 -15.26 3.10 11.67
CA TRP A 132 -14.46 3.23 12.88
C TRP A 132 -15.33 3.39 14.13
N ASP A 133 -14.84 2.89 15.26
CA ASP A 133 -15.52 3.12 16.53
C ASP A 133 -15.53 4.62 16.86
N SER A 134 -16.53 5.04 17.65
CA SER A 134 -16.76 6.45 17.96
C SER A 134 -15.55 7.14 18.61
N ASN A 135 -14.69 6.39 19.33
CA ASN A 135 -13.52 6.96 19.98
C ASN A 135 -12.41 7.22 18.94
N THR A 136 -12.09 6.23 18.11
CA THR A 136 -11.12 6.35 17.01
C THR A 136 -11.52 7.48 16.05
N TYR A 137 -12.79 7.55 15.66
CA TYR A 137 -13.31 8.64 14.81
C TYR A 137 -13.13 10.03 15.46
N THR A 138 -13.42 10.13 16.76
CA THR A 138 -13.31 11.41 17.49
C THR A 138 -11.86 11.86 17.64
N LEU A 139 -10.94 10.92 17.90
CA LEU A 139 -9.51 11.20 18.01
C LEU A 139 -8.92 11.63 16.67
N LEU A 140 -9.15 10.84 15.61
CA LEU A 140 -8.61 11.14 14.27
C LEU A 140 -9.30 12.35 13.61
N GLY A 141 -10.54 12.66 13.98
CA GLY A 141 -11.25 13.87 13.55
C GLY A 141 -10.59 15.18 14.01
N GLN A 142 -9.65 15.13 14.97
CA GLN A 142 -8.85 16.29 15.40
C GLN A 142 -7.75 16.63 14.39
N THR A 143 -7.32 15.67 13.56
CA THR A 143 -6.33 15.91 12.51
C THR A 143 -7.02 16.46 11.27
N ASN A 144 -6.62 17.67 10.84
CA ASN A 144 -7.10 18.27 9.59
C ASN A 144 -6.42 17.66 8.36
N LEU A 145 -6.98 17.92 7.18
CA LEU A 145 -6.53 17.32 5.92
C LEU A 145 -5.11 17.75 5.53
N ILE A 146 -4.70 19.00 5.82
CA ILE A 146 -3.31 19.44 5.66
C ILE A 146 -2.38 18.50 6.43
N ASN A 147 -2.62 18.36 7.73
CA ASN A 147 -1.76 17.60 8.62
C ASN A 147 -1.70 16.12 8.22
N HIS A 148 -2.85 15.53 7.88
CA HIS A 148 -2.91 14.15 7.43
C HIS A 148 -2.13 13.95 6.12
N SER A 149 -2.37 14.78 5.10
CA SER A 149 -1.70 14.66 3.80
C SER A 149 -0.18 14.81 3.91
N LEU A 150 0.29 15.73 4.77
CA LEU A 150 1.71 15.90 5.05
C LEU A 150 2.30 14.72 5.83
N ASN A 151 1.59 14.19 6.84
CA ASN A 151 1.99 12.99 7.57
C ASN A 151 2.15 11.79 6.61
N VAL A 152 1.18 11.56 5.72
CA VAL A 152 1.27 10.48 4.72
C VAL A 152 2.48 10.67 3.82
N ALA A 153 2.73 11.89 3.33
CA ALA A 153 3.87 12.16 2.47
C ALA A 153 5.22 11.98 3.19
N GLU A 154 5.32 12.35 4.47
CA GLU A 154 6.51 12.08 5.30
C GLU A 154 6.75 10.58 5.48
N GLN A 155 5.69 9.78 5.71
CA GLN A 155 5.79 8.32 5.79
C GLN A 155 6.20 7.70 4.45
N VAL A 156 5.71 8.22 3.32
CA VAL A 156 6.16 7.81 1.98
C VAL A 156 7.66 8.04 1.82
N ILE A 157 8.15 9.23 2.18
CA ILE A 157 9.57 9.57 2.08
C ILE A 157 10.40 8.61 2.92
N ARG A 158 10.00 8.36 4.16
CA ARG A 158 10.68 7.42 5.06
C ARG A 158 10.73 6.00 4.48
N LEU A 159 9.58 5.45 4.06
CA LEU A 159 9.48 4.10 3.51
C LEU A 159 10.35 3.92 2.26
N LEU A 160 10.40 4.94 1.39
CA LEU A 160 11.15 4.86 0.15
C LEU A 160 12.64 5.12 0.33
N GLN A 161 13.05 5.96 1.30
CA GLN A 161 14.46 6.15 1.68
C GLN A 161 15.07 4.90 2.30
N GLU A 162 14.29 4.14 3.07
CA GLU A 162 14.70 2.89 3.70
C GLU A 162 14.74 1.70 2.70
N SER A 163 14.43 1.93 1.41
CA SER A 163 14.31 0.90 0.37
C SER A 163 15.15 1.20 -0.87
N ASP A 164 15.41 0.19 -1.70
CA ASP A 164 16.05 0.36 -3.02
C ASP A 164 15.13 1.02 -4.07
N THR A 165 14.02 1.62 -3.66
CA THR A 165 12.96 2.15 -4.54
C THR A 165 12.77 3.67 -4.43
N GLY A 166 13.80 4.38 -3.95
CA GLY A 166 13.78 5.84 -3.79
C GLY A 166 13.47 6.65 -5.05
N TYR A 167 13.65 6.08 -6.25
CA TYR A 167 13.29 6.73 -7.53
C TYR A 167 11.78 6.98 -7.69
N LEU A 168 10.92 6.23 -6.97
CA LEU A 168 9.46 6.43 -6.98
C LEU A 168 9.01 7.57 -6.06
N MET A 169 9.92 8.16 -5.29
CA MET A 169 9.59 9.13 -4.25
C MET A 169 8.82 10.35 -4.79
N PRO A 170 9.24 11.02 -5.89
CA PRO A 170 8.50 12.18 -6.39
C PRO A 170 7.05 11.86 -6.75
N ASP A 171 6.82 10.75 -7.45
CA ASP A 171 5.48 10.34 -7.90
C ASP A 171 4.60 9.87 -6.73
N THR A 172 5.20 9.20 -5.75
CA THR A 172 4.47 8.72 -4.56
C THR A 172 4.12 9.86 -3.61
N ILE A 173 4.95 10.91 -3.52
CA ILE A 173 4.61 12.14 -2.79
C ILE A 173 3.38 12.82 -3.40
N ILE A 174 3.30 12.92 -4.74
CA ILE A 174 2.12 13.46 -5.41
C ILE A 174 0.87 12.65 -5.03
N ALA A 175 0.97 11.32 -5.07
CA ALA A 175 -0.14 10.46 -4.69
C ALA A 175 -0.55 10.69 -3.22
N ALA A 176 0.41 10.79 -2.30
CA ALA A 176 0.15 11.07 -0.88
C ALA A 176 -0.53 12.42 -0.65
N LEU A 177 -0.04 13.49 -1.26
CA LEU A 177 -0.62 14.83 -1.13
C LEU A 177 -2.01 14.95 -1.76
N SER A 178 -2.36 14.07 -2.70
CA SER A 178 -3.60 14.18 -3.47
C SER A 178 -4.70 13.18 -3.11
N HIS A 179 -4.37 12.04 -2.48
CA HIS A 179 -5.29 10.91 -2.34
C HIS A 179 -6.63 11.25 -1.67
N ASP A 180 -6.60 12.15 -0.70
CA ASP A 180 -7.74 12.57 0.12
C ASP A 180 -8.32 13.93 -0.26
N LEU A 181 -7.86 14.57 -1.35
CA LEU A 181 -8.38 15.89 -1.76
C LEU A 181 -9.88 15.86 -2.13
N GLY A 182 -10.44 14.68 -2.39
CA GLY A 182 -11.88 14.50 -2.53
C GLY A 182 -12.68 14.91 -1.29
N LYS A 183 -12.04 15.09 -0.13
CA LYS A 183 -12.65 15.52 1.13
C LYS A 183 -12.82 17.05 1.24
N LEU A 184 -12.21 17.81 0.33
CA LEU A 184 -12.23 19.28 0.35
C LEU A 184 -13.65 19.87 0.26
N PRO A 185 -13.94 20.97 0.98
CA PRO A 185 -15.27 21.58 1.02
C PRO A 185 -15.83 21.99 -0.35
N SER A 186 -15.00 22.56 -1.24
CA SER A 186 -15.41 22.98 -2.59
C SER A 186 -15.83 21.83 -3.50
N ILE A 187 -15.52 20.59 -3.09
CA ILE A 187 -15.61 19.37 -3.91
C ILE A 187 -16.71 18.44 -3.36
N ARG A 188 -17.39 18.87 -2.29
CA ARG A 188 -18.54 18.20 -1.67
C ARG A 188 -19.77 18.23 -2.59
N GLY A 189 -19.68 17.48 -3.68
CA GLY A 189 -20.77 17.18 -4.61
C GLY A 189 -21.23 15.72 -4.47
N HIS A 190 -21.91 15.22 -5.49
CA HIS A 190 -22.54 13.90 -5.46
C HIS A 190 -21.59 12.74 -5.09
N LEU A 191 -20.35 12.73 -5.59
CA LEU A 191 -19.37 11.67 -5.29
C LEU A 191 -18.91 11.65 -3.83
N TYR A 192 -18.73 12.83 -3.24
CA TYR A 192 -18.36 12.95 -1.83
C TYR A 192 -19.47 12.41 -0.92
N SER A 193 -20.74 12.70 -1.22
CA SER A 193 -21.89 12.15 -0.48
C SER A 193 -22.07 10.64 -0.63
N LEU A 194 -21.40 10.00 -1.59
CA LEU A 194 -21.43 8.56 -1.82
C LEU A 194 -20.27 7.80 -1.15
N GLY A 195 -19.34 8.48 -0.46
CA GLY A 195 -18.13 7.85 0.09
C GLY A 195 -17.05 7.56 -0.97
N GLU A 196 -17.15 8.19 -2.14
CA GLU A 196 -16.24 7.98 -3.28
C GLU A 196 -15.20 9.12 -3.38
N HIS A 197 -14.62 9.54 -2.25
CA HIS A 197 -13.57 10.57 -2.27
C HIS A 197 -12.32 10.17 -3.07
N PRO A 198 -11.92 8.89 -3.22
CA PRO A 198 -10.81 8.53 -4.11
C PRO A 198 -11.07 8.93 -5.57
N LEU A 199 -12.31 8.81 -6.04
CA LEU A 199 -12.70 9.20 -7.41
C LEU A 199 -12.77 10.73 -7.55
N ALA A 200 -13.27 11.42 -6.53
CA ALA A 200 -13.28 12.88 -6.49
C ALA A 200 -11.85 13.45 -6.47
N ALA A 201 -10.96 12.89 -5.66
CA ALA A 201 -9.53 13.21 -5.62
C ALA A 201 -8.87 13.06 -7.00
N GLY A 202 -9.13 11.94 -7.68
CA GLY A 202 -8.64 11.73 -9.04
C GLY A 202 -9.13 12.76 -10.07
N ARG A 203 -10.33 13.32 -9.91
CA ARG A 203 -10.84 14.39 -10.80
C ARG A 203 -10.09 15.71 -10.61
N ILE A 204 -9.76 16.05 -9.37
CA ILE A 204 -8.97 17.25 -9.04
C ILE A 204 -7.61 17.16 -9.68
N LEU A 205 -6.95 16.01 -9.51
CA LEU A 205 -5.61 15.77 -10.02
C LEU A 205 -5.56 15.94 -11.54
N VAL A 206 -6.54 15.39 -12.27
CA VAL A 206 -6.66 15.56 -13.72
C VAL A 206 -6.95 17.01 -14.14
N GLY A 207 -7.56 17.82 -13.27
CA GLY A 207 -7.83 19.24 -13.51
C GLY A 207 -6.59 20.14 -13.37
N LEU A 208 -5.49 19.65 -12.78
CA LEU A 208 -4.25 20.42 -12.66
C LEU A 208 -3.47 20.37 -13.98
N GLN A 209 -3.17 21.54 -14.54
CA GLN A 209 -2.38 21.62 -15.77
C GLN A 209 -1.00 20.95 -15.60
N SER A 210 -0.32 21.24 -14.49
CA SER A 210 0.98 20.65 -14.14
C SER A 210 0.95 19.12 -14.08
N PHE A 211 -0.16 18.52 -13.67
CA PHE A 211 -0.32 17.06 -13.61
C PHE A 211 -0.52 16.44 -15.00
N SER A 212 -1.23 17.13 -15.89
CA SER A 212 -1.50 16.64 -17.24
C SER A 212 -0.24 16.42 -18.08
N GLU A 213 0.84 17.15 -17.75
CA GLU A 213 2.15 17.12 -18.39
C GLU A 213 3.06 15.98 -17.87
N LEU A 214 2.68 15.29 -16.79
CA LEU A 214 3.48 14.19 -16.23
C LEU A 214 3.42 12.92 -17.08
N HIS A 215 4.58 12.28 -17.27
CA HIS A 215 4.70 11.00 -17.96
C HIS A 215 4.08 9.82 -17.19
N GLN A 216 4.17 9.80 -15.86
CA GLN A 216 3.66 8.72 -15.00
C GLN A 216 2.26 9.00 -14.43
N LYS A 217 1.52 9.94 -15.02
CA LYS A 217 0.23 10.40 -14.49
C LYS A 217 -0.80 9.27 -14.33
N GLU A 218 -0.81 8.27 -15.20
CA GLU A 218 -1.77 7.16 -15.12
C GLU A 218 -1.56 6.31 -13.85
N GLN A 219 -0.31 6.03 -13.49
CA GLN A 219 0.03 5.23 -12.30
C GLN A 219 -0.32 5.97 -11.01
N ILE A 220 0.03 7.26 -10.93
CA ILE A 220 -0.35 8.13 -9.80
C ILE A 220 -1.87 8.19 -9.68
N LEU A 221 -2.57 8.42 -10.79
CA LEU A 221 -4.03 8.52 -10.82
C LEU A 221 -4.72 7.22 -10.40
N GLN A 222 -4.17 6.07 -10.80
CA GLN A 222 -4.68 4.76 -10.35
C GLN A 222 -4.49 4.56 -8.86
N ALA A 223 -3.30 4.87 -8.32
CA ALA A 223 -3.05 4.76 -6.89
C ALA A 223 -4.01 5.63 -6.08
N VAL A 224 -4.26 6.87 -6.52
CA VAL A 224 -5.23 7.78 -5.88
C VAL A 224 -6.66 7.24 -5.97
N LYS A 225 -7.14 6.84 -7.14
CA LYS A 225 -8.52 6.36 -7.34
C LYS A 225 -8.84 5.05 -6.62
N PHE A 226 -7.82 4.24 -6.37
CA PHE A 226 -7.98 2.91 -5.80
C PHE A 226 -7.31 2.78 -4.43
N HIS A 227 -7.00 3.88 -3.72
CA HIS A 227 -6.30 3.80 -2.44
C HIS A 227 -7.10 3.07 -1.33
N HIS A 228 -8.44 3.04 -1.42
CA HIS A 228 -9.29 2.17 -0.58
C HIS A 228 -9.24 0.68 -0.97
N LYS A 229 -8.91 0.37 -2.22
CA LYS A 229 -8.88 -1.01 -2.74
C LYS A 229 -7.51 -1.64 -2.47
N GLN A 230 -7.30 -2.88 -2.93
CA GLN A 230 -5.97 -3.49 -2.87
C GLN A 230 -5.10 -2.95 -4.03
N PRO A 231 -4.02 -2.21 -3.74
CA PRO A 231 -3.13 -1.73 -4.77
C PRO A 231 -2.32 -2.90 -5.36
N GLN A 232 -2.27 -2.99 -6.69
CA GLN A 232 -1.46 -4.01 -7.38
C GLN A 232 0.00 -3.57 -7.51
N GLU A 233 0.21 -2.28 -7.80
CA GLU A 233 1.52 -1.68 -8.06
C GLU A 233 2.22 -1.20 -6.79
N LEU A 234 3.55 -1.10 -6.86
CA LEU A 234 4.40 -0.71 -5.73
C LEU A 234 4.02 0.67 -5.18
N LEU A 235 3.80 1.66 -6.05
CA LEU A 235 3.41 3.02 -5.65
C LEU A 235 2.13 3.01 -4.79
N GLY A 236 1.09 2.30 -5.24
CA GLY A 236 -0.16 2.19 -4.49
C GLY A 236 0.01 1.44 -3.17
N LYS A 237 0.85 0.41 -3.12
CA LYS A 237 1.17 -0.33 -1.87
C LYS A 237 1.88 0.56 -0.87
N THR A 238 2.85 1.35 -1.34
CA THR A 238 3.57 2.32 -0.50
C THR A 238 2.63 3.39 0.01
N LEU A 239 1.76 3.96 -0.83
CA LEU A 239 0.75 4.93 -0.43
C LEU A 239 -0.15 4.39 0.69
N LYS A 240 -0.72 3.18 0.49
CA LYS A 240 -1.61 2.55 1.48
C LYS A 240 -0.92 2.29 2.82
N ARG A 241 0.35 1.85 2.77
CA ARG A 241 1.14 1.63 3.98
C ARG A 241 1.48 2.94 4.69
N ALA A 242 1.81 3.98 3.93
CA ALA A 242 2.12 5.30 4.46
C ALA A 242 0.91 5.93 5.15
N ASP A 243 -0.27 5.82 4.54
CA ASP A 243 -1.54 6.27 5.12
C ASP A 243 -1.83 5.57 6.46
N GLN A 244 -1.72 4.24 6.50
CA GLN A 244 -1.89 3.48 7.75
C GLN A 244 -0.92 3.89 8.86
N LEU A 245 0.35 4.11 8.52
CA LEU A 245 1.36 4.57 9.48
C LEU A 245 1.09 6.00 9.96
N ALA A 246 0.62 6.89 9.08
CA ALA A 246 0.20 8.23 9.44
C ALA A 246 -1.00 8.20 10.41
N ARG A 247 -2.01 7.36 10.15
CA ARG A 247 -3.16 7.18 11.05
C ARG A 247 -2.74 6.64 12.42
N GLN A 248 -1.81 5.69 12.46
CA GLN A 248 -1.26 5.20 13.72
C GLN A 248 -0.58 6.34 14.50
N GLN A 249 0.29 7.11 13.83
CA GLN A 249 0.99 8.24 14.45
C GLN A 249 0.01 9.31 14.95
N GLU A 250 -1.04 9.62 14.19
CA GLU A 250 -2.08 10.58 14.57
C GLU A 250 -2.85 10.15 15.82
N LEU A 251 -3.17 8.85 15.93
CA LEU A 251 -3.81 8.29 17.13
C LEU A 251 -2.91 8.40 18.35
N GLU A 252 -1.63 8.04 18.21
CA GLU A 252 -0.64 8.14 19.29
C GLU A 252 -0.52 9.59 19.78
N GLN A 253 -0.40 10.55 18.86
CA GLN A 253 -0.34 11.98 19.18
C GLN A 253 -1.62 12.50 19.86
N ALA A 254 -2.79 12.11 19.36
CA ALA A 254 -4.08 12.49 19.96
C ALA A 254 -4.24 11.93 21.38
N GLN A 255 -3.77 10.70 21.63
CA GLN A 255 -3.76 10.10 22.96
C GLN A 255 -2.82 10.82 23.94
N GLU A 256 -1.63 11.23 23.47
CA GLU A 256 -0.68 11.99 24.30
C GLU A 256 -1.24 13.36 24.71
N GLN A 257 -1.96 14.04 23.81
CA GLN A 257 -2.59 15.34 24.11
C GLN A 257 -3.73 15.26 25.14
N LEU A 258 -4.34 14.08 25.31
CA LEU A 258 -5.42 13.85 26.28
C LEU A 258 -4.92 13.60 27.71
N GLN A 259 -3.62 13.47 27.96
CA GLN A 259 -3.06 13.24 29.30
C GLN A 259 -2.44 14.52 29.89
N PRO A 260 -3.08 15.19 30.86
CA PRO A 260 -2.37 15.98 31.86
C PRO A 260 -2.53 15.38 33.27
N LEU A 261 -1.52 14.63 33.74
CA LEU A 261 -1.01 14.49 35.13
C LEU A 261 -0.31 13.12 35.35
N GLU A 262 0.95 13.21 35.78
CA GLU A 262 1.83 12.20 36.41
C GLU A 262 1.92 10.80 35.76
N LYS A 263 2.96 10.61 34.92
CA LYS A 263 3.51 9.28 34.64
C LYS A 263 4.20 8.76 35.91
N PRO A 264 3.78 7.63 36.51
CA PRO A 264 4.57 6.98 37.56
C PRO A 264 5.93 6.52 36.99
N PRO A 265 7.01 6.57 37.79
CA PRO A 265 8.36 6.33 37.30
C PRO A 265 8.52 4.84 36.93
N GLY A 266 8.85 4.57 35.67
CA GLY A 266 9.13 3.21 35.20
C GLY A 266 8.91 2.96 33.70
N TRP A 267 8.38 3.91 32.94
CA TRP A 267 8.25 3.76 31.49
C TRP A 267 9.52 4.22 30.77
N HIS A 268 10.51 3.32 30.70
CA HIS A 268 11.55 3.40 29.68
C HIS A 268 11.06 2.69 28.42
N ASN A 269 10.82 3.46 27.37
CA ASN A 269 10.71 2.95 26.01
C ASN A 269 12.13 2.66 25.50
N GLU A 270 12.52 1.39 25.46
CA GLU A 270 13.55 0.94 24.54
C GLU A 270 12.94 -0.08 23.57
N ALA A 271 12.73 0.38 22.35
CA ALA A 271 12.49 -0.48 21.21
C ALA A 271 13.73 -1.36 20.99
N LYS A 272 13.62 -2.66 21.28
CA LYS A 272 14.40 -3.70 20.60
C LYS A 272 13.56 -4.94 20.33
N ALA A 273 13.86 -5.50 19.16
CA ALA A 273 13.22 -6.62 18.52
C ALA A 273 13.31 -7.93 19.33
N GLN A 274 12.27 -8.74 19.13
CA GLN A 274 12.17 -10.20 19.21
C GLN A 274 12.37 -10.92 20.56
N ASP A 275 11.52 -11.96 20.68
CA ASP A 275 11.63 -13.17 21.47
C ASP A 275 11.56 -13.11 23.01
N GLY A 276 10.48 -13.69 23.52
CA GLY A 276 10.58 -14.72 24.54
C GLY A 276 10.38 -14.29 26.00
N ILE A 277 9.42 -14.97 26.62
CA ILE A 277 9.42 -15.35 28.05
C ILE A 277 8.96 -14.26 29.03
N PHE A 278 7.67 -14.32 29.37
CA PHE A 278 7.30 -14.31 30.78
C PHE A 278 6.36 -15.50 31.04
N ASP A 279 6.84 -16.41 31.87
CA ASP A 279 6.09 -17.54 32.42
C ASP A 279 4.96 -17.02 33.32
N GLU A 280 3.72 -17.14 32.85
CA GLU A 280 2.56 -17.25 33.73
C GLU A 280 2.43 -18.70 34.22
N LYS A 281 2.54 -18.89 35.53
CA LYS A 281 2.05 -20.11 36.20
C LYS A 281 0.53 -20.02 36.39
N PRO A 282 -0.17 -21.17 36.38
CA PRO A 282 -1.13 -21.45 35.34
C PRO A 282 -2.55 -21.44 35.87
N GLU A 283 -3.41 -20.62 35.28
CA GLU A 283 -4.83 -20.94 35.21
C GLU A 283 -5.14 -21.49 33.83
N THR A 284 -5.64 -22.72 33.83
CA THR A 284 -5.77 -23.62 32.69
C THR A 284 -6.82 -23.13 31.69
N LYS A 285 -6.49 -22.13 30.88
CA LYS A 285 -7.15 -21.91 29.59
C LYS A 285 -6.37 -22.68 28.53
N LYS A 286 -6.97 -23.77 28.03
CA LYS A 286 -6.47 -24.53 26.88
C LYS A 286 -6.14 -23.54 25.75
N LYS A 287 -4.86 -23.36 25.43
CA LYS A 287 -4.42 -22.69 24.20
C LYS A 287 -5.09 -23.40 23.03
N MET A 288 -6.10 -22.76 22.42
CA MET A 288 -6.60 -23.17 21.11
C MET A 288 -5.44 -23.02 20.14
N ALA A 289 -5.02 -24.13 19.53
CA ALA A 289 -4.02 -24.11 18.47
C ALA A 289 -4.46 -23.14 17.38
N ALA A 290 -3.50 -22.42 16.77
CA ALA A 290 -3.76 -21.61 15.59
C ALA A 290 -4.54 -22.46 14.56
N PRO A 291 -5.62 -21.93 13.99
CA PRO A 291 -6.53 -22.73 13.19
C PRO A 291 -5.81 -23.30 11.95
N LYS A 292 -5.99 -24.60 11.71
CA LYS A 292 -5.42 -25.27 10.54
C LYS A 292 -6.28 -24.96 9.31
N LEU A 293 -5.70 -24.26 8.34
CA LEU A 293 -6.33 -24.10 7.03
C LEU A 293 -6.22 -25.41 6.25
N ILE A 294 -7.36 -25.94 5.83
CA ILE A 294 -7.47 -27.18 5.08
C ILE A 294 -7.40 -26.86 3.58
N ASN A 295 -6.78 -27.73 2.80
CA ASN A 295 -6.79 -27.60 1.35
C ASN A 295 -8.20 -27.88 0.81
N LEU A 296 -8.81 -26.88 0.17
CA LEU A 296 -10.15 -26.96 -0.41
C LEU A 296 -10.11 -26.98 -1.95
N SER A 297 -9.17 -27.73 -2.55
CA SER A 297 -9.05 -27.85 -4.02
C SER A 297 -10.31 -28.41 -4.70
N TRP A 298 -11.18 -29.09 -3.96
CA TRP A 298 -12.47 -29.61 -4.42
C TRP A 298 -13.60 -28.57 -4.41
N LEU A 299 -13.42 -27.42 -3.75
CA LEU A 299 -14.44 -26.38 -3.61
C LEU A 299 -14.28 -25.34 -4.72
N ASN A 300 -15.38 -25.05 -5.41
CA ASN A 300 -15.47 -23.94 -6.35
C ASN A 300 -16.23 -22.78 -5.71
N THR A 301 -15.52 -21.68 -5.46
CA THR A 301 -16.04 -20.46 -4.81
C THR A 301 -17.13 -19.79 -5.65
N HIS A 302 -16.99 -19.70 -6.97
CA HIS A 302 -18.01 -19.14 -7.84
C HIS A 302 -19.32 -19.97 -7.83
N GLU A 303 -19.22 -21.31 -7.87
CA GLU A 303 -20.40 -22.18 -7.71
C GLU A 303 -21.01 -22.10 -6.32
N LEU A 304 -20.18 -21.95 -5.28
CA LEU A 304 -20.63 -21.76 -3.89
C LEU A 304 -21.50 -20.51 -3.79
N LEU A 305 -21.05 -19.36 -4.31
CA LEU A 305 -21.80 -18.11 -4.26
C LEU A 305 -23.12 -18.19 -5.04
N LYS A 306 -23.09 -18.85 -6.20
CA LYS A 306 -24.30 -19.11 -7.00
C LYS A 306 -25.32 -19.95 -6.23
N ASP A 307 -24.86 -20.98 -5.50
CA ASP A 307 -25.73 -21.84 -4.68
C ASP A 307 -26.17 -21.14 -3.37
N MET A 308 -25.45 -20.12 -2.88
CA MET A 308 -25.83 -19.30 -1.72
C MET A 308 -26.91 -18.25 -2.06
N ARG A 309 -26.90 -17.69 -3.28
CA ARG A 309 -27.82 -16.64 -3.74
C ARG A 309 -29.31 -16.89 -3.45
N PRO A 310 -29.88 -18.10 -3.64
CA PRO A 310 -31.31 -18.36 -3.43
C PRO A 310 -31.76 -18.29 -1.97
N TYR A 311 -30.83 -18.26 -1.02
CA TYR A 311 -31.15 -18.16 0.41
C TYR A 311 -31.32 -16.71 0.88
N ILE A 312 -30.84 -15.74 0.11
CA ILE A 312 -30.90 -14.31 0.48
C ILE A 312 -32.35 -13.85 0.49
N ASN A 313 -32.77 -13.29 1.63
CA ASN A 313 -34.11 -12.77 1.87
C ASN A 313 -35.24 -13.77 1.64
N LYS A 314 -34.92 -15.07 1.69
CA LYS A 314 -35.92 -16.14 1.57
C LYS A 314 -36.51 -16.46 2.94
N LEU A 315 -37.84 -16.44 3.01
CA LEU A 315 -38.59 -16.88 4.19
C LEU A 315 -39.06 -18.32 4.05
N GLU A 316 -38.79 -19.11 5.09
CA GLU A 316 -39.36 -20.44 5.31
C GLU A 316 -40.29 -20.36 6.53
N GLY A 317 -41.56 -20.04 6.25
CA GLY A 317 -42.53 -19.68 7.29
C GLY A 317 -42.17 -18.33 7.92
N ARG A 318 -41.74 -18.34 9.19
CA ARG A 318 -41.25 -17.15 9.91
C ARG A 318 -39.73 -17.10 10.06
N ARG A 319 -39.01 -18.11 9.56
CA ARG A 319 -37.55 -18.21 9.69
C ARG A 319 -36.88 -17.76 8.40
N PHE A 320 -35.71 -17.16 8.54
CA PHE A 320 -34.79 -16.84 7.45
C PHE A 320 -33.40 -17.32 7.84
N GLN A 321 -32.57 -17.61 6.85
CA GLN A 321 -31.20 -18.10 7.06
C GLN A 321 -30.15 -17.14 6.50
N ALA A 322 -30.56 -16.23 5.62
CA ALA A 322 -29.74 -15.11 5.17
C ALA A 322 -30.61 -13.89 4.87
N PHE A 323 -30.04 -12.71 5.08
CA PHE A 323 -30.73 -11.45 4.81
C PHE A 323 -29.73 -10.38 4.36
N SER A 324 -30.17 -9.51 3.46
CA SER A 324 -29.38 -8.35 3.05
C SER A 324 -29.69 -7.14 3.94
N MET A 325 -28.79 -6.16 3.93
CA MET A 325 -28.99 -4.86 4.57
C MET A 325 -28.64 -3.73 3.58
N PRO A 326 -29.32 -2.57 3.67
CA PRO A 326 -29.08 -1.44 2.76
C PRO A 326 -27.63 -0.89 2.77
N ASN A 327 -26.82 -1.25 3.76
CA ASN A 327 -25.39 -0.94 3.85
C ASN A 327 -24.51 -1.78 2.90
N GLY A 328 -25.09 -2.61 2.03
CA GLY A 328 -24.35 -3.40 1.05
C GLY A 328 -23.78 -4.71 1.59
N VAL A 329 -24.25 -5.16 2.76
CA VAL A 329 -23.83 -6.43 3.37
C VAL A 329 -24.97 -7.43 3.36
N VAL A 330 -24.63 -8.70 3.12
CA VAL A 330 -25.52 -9.85 3.25
C VAL A 330 -25.00 -10.75 4.35
N TYR A 331 -25.86 -11.03 5.33
CA TYR A 331 -25.53 -11.86 6.49
C TYR A 331 -26.04 -13.27 6.26
N PHE A 332 -25.14 -14.26 6.24
CA PHE A 332 -25.48 -15.67 6.07
C PHE A 332 -25.28 -16.43 7.37
N MET A 333 -26.23 -17.29 7.75
CA MET A 333 -25.96 -18.29 8.79
C MET A 333 -24.90 -19.28 8.27
N PRO A 334 -23.85 -19.63 9.04
CA PRO A 334 -22.80 -20.55 8.59
C PRO A 334 -23.31 -21.92 8.15
N LYS A 335 -24.51 -22.32 8.61
CA LYS A 335 -25.15 -23.56 8.18
C LYS A 335 -25.38 -23.62 6.66
N ILE A 336 -25.60 -22.48 6.01
CA ILE A 336 -25.72 -22.40 4.54
C ILE A 336 -24.40 -22.81 3.88
N LEU A 337 -23.28 -22.28 4.36
CA LEU A 337 -21.95 -22.61 3.85
C LEU A 337 -21.65 -24.10 4.04
N GLU A 338 -22.00 -24.67 5.20
CA GLU A 338 -21.82 -26.11 5.46
C GLU A 338 -22.61 -26.98 4.48
N VAL A 339 -23.91 -26.69 4.28
CA VAL A 339 -24.78 -27.50 3.43
C VAL A 339 -24.29 -27.50 1.98
N ILE A 340 -23.90 -26.34 1.46
CA ILE A 340 -23.42 -26.23 0.08
C ILE A 340 -22.02 -26.85 -0.05
N ALA A 341 -21.14 -26.69 0.95
CA ALA A 341 -19.83 -27.33 0.97
C ALA A 341 -19.93 -28.86 0.97
N LYS A 342 -20.80 -29.45 1.79
CA LYS A 342 -21.05 -30.90 1.79
C LYS A 342 -21.54 -31.41 0.44
N LYS A 343 -22.43 -30.67 -0.22
CA LYS A 343 -22.93 -30.99 -1.57
C LYS A 343 -21.83 -30.95 -2.65
N GLN A 344 -20.92 -29.96 -2.59
CA GLN A 344 -19.79 -29.91 -3.52
C GLN A 344 -18.78 -31.02 -3.23
N ALA A 345 -18.49 -31.30 -1.96
CA ALA A 345 -17.61 -32.39 -1.56
C ALA A 345 -18.12 -33.76 -2.01
N GLU A 346 -19.42 -34.02 -1.88
CA GLU A 346 -20.06 -35.25 -2.37
C GLU A 346 -19.88 -35.40 -3.89
N LYS A 347 -20.13 -34.34 -4.66
CA LYS A 347 -19.91 -34.34 -6.12
C LYS A 347 -18.45 -34.58 -6.51
N ALA A 348 -17.51 -34.09 -5.69
CA ALA A 348 -16.07 -34.28 -5.89
C ALA A 348 -15.56 -35.63 -5.36
N GLY A 349 -16.43 -36.47 -4.76
CA GLY A 349 -16.06 -37.77 -4.19
C GLY A 349 -15.32 -37.69 -2.85
N VAL A 350 -15.31 -36.52 -2.19
CA VAL A 350 -14.65 -36.29 -0.91
C VAL A 350 -15.62 -36.64 0.23
N LEU A 351 -15.86 -37.94 0.41
CA LEU A 351 -16.87 -38.45 1.36
C LEU A 351 -16.56 -38.11 2.83
N GLU A 352 -15.29 -37.88 3.17
CA GLU A 352 -14.85 -37.49 4.52
C GLU A 352 -15.57 -36.22 5.00
N VAL A 353 -15.70 -35.21 4.15
CA VAL A 353 -16.36 -33.93 4.45
C VAL A 353 -17.88 -34.09 4.64
N VAL A 354 -18.50 -35.06 3.96
CA VAL A 354 -19.95 -35.30 4.02
C VAL A 354 -20.35 -35.86 5.38
N SER A 355 -19.54 -36.77 5.93
CA SER A 355 -19.74 -37.41 7.23
C SER A 355 -19.15 -36.66 8.42
N MET A 356 -18.48 -35.53 8.21
CA MET A 356 -17.79 -34.78 9.27
C MET A 356 -18.75 -34.23 10.33
N GLU A 357 -18.29 -34.31 11.59
CA GLU A 357 -18.96 -33.72 12.75
C GLU A 357 -18.75 -32.20 12.85
N ASP A 358 -19.62 -31.53 13.61
CA ASP A 358 -19.66 -30.06 13.72
C ASP A 358 -18.31 -29.43 14.13
N LYS A 359 -17.49 -30.13 14.91
CA LYS A 359 -16.20 -29.61 15.39
C LYS A 359 -15.15 -29.53 14.27
N GLU A 360 -15.08 -30.55 13.43
CA GLU A 360 -14.16 -30.62 12.28
C GLU A 360 -14.65 -29.71 11.15
N MET A 361 -15.97 -29.59 11.01
CA MET A 361 -16.60 -28.69 10.05
C MET A 361 -16.23 -27.21 10.27
N ARG A 362 -15.90 -26.80 11.50
CA ARG A 362 -15.43 -25.43 11.77
C ARG A 362 -14.13 -25.09 11.04
N GLU A 363 -13.20 -26.05 10.92
CA GLU A 363 -11.93 -25.84 10.22
C GLU A 363 -12.17 -25.69 8.71
N ILE A 364 -13.13 -26.44 8.16
CA ILE A 364 -13.57 -26.29 6.77
C ILE A 364 -14.25 -24.94 6.57
N LEU A 365 -15.21 -24.55 7.41
CA LEU A 365 -15.90 -23.26 7.30
C LEU A 365 -14.93 -22.09 7.39
N LEU A 366 -13.93 -22.16 8.27
CA LEU A 366 -12.87 -21.17 8.34
C LEU A 366 -12.03 -21.14 7.07
N SER A 367 -11.68 -22.29 6.52
CA SER A 367 -10.92 -22.38 5.28
C SER A 367 -11.71 -21.82 4.08
N ILE A 368 -13.03 -22.06 4.04
CA ILE A 368 -13.95 -21.49 3.03
C ILE A 368 -13.97 -19.97 3.16
N VAL A 369 -14.22 -19.45 4.37
CA VAL A 369 -14.25 -18.00 4.62
C VAL A 369 -12.91 -17.36 4.31
N HIS A 370 -11.80 -18.04 4.58
CA HIS A 370 -10.47 -17.57 4.21
C HIS A 370 -10.32 -17.45 2.70
N GLN A 371 -10.72 -18.45 1.90
CA GLN A 371 -10.71 -18.37 0.44
C GLN A 371 -11.62 -17.24 -0.08
N LEU A 372 -12.85 -17.14 0.44
CA LEU A 372 -13.79 -16.07 0.09
C LEU A 372 -13.24 -14.68 0.46
N ARG A 373 -12.44 -14.57 1.51
CA ARG A 373 -11.75 -13.33 1.89
C ARG A 373 -10.67 -12.95 0.88
N GLN A 374 -9.93 -13.93 0.34
CA GLN A 374 -8.96 -13.67 -0.75
C GLN A 374 -9.65 -13.17 -2.03
N GLU A 375 -10.92 -13.54 -2.23
CA GLU A 375 -11.77 -13.08 -3.35
C GLU A 375 -12.59 -11.81 -3.04
N ASN A 376 -12.34 -11.18 -1.88
CA ASN A 376 -13.06 -9.97 -1.42
C ASN A 376 -14.60 -10.16 -1.32
N VAL A 377 -15.06 -11.38 -1.03
CA VAL A 377 -16.47 -11.67 -0.81
C VAL A 377 -16.89 -11.37 0.62
N ILE A 378 -15.99 -11.59 1.60
CA ILE A 378 -16.29 -11.36 3.02
C ILE A 378 -16.19 -9.87 3.32
N ALA A 379 -17.21 -9.31 3.99
CA ALA A 379 -17.22 -7.91 4.38
C ALA A 379 -16.18 -7.68 5.51
N GLY A 380 -15.00 -7.19 5.11
CA GLY A 380 -13.88 -6.90 6.00
C GLY A 380 -14.27 -5.92 7.12
N GLY A 381 -13.68 -6.10 8.31
CA GLY A 381 -13.97 -5.27 9.49
C GLY A 381 -15.16 -5.73 10.33
N LEU A 382 -16.08 -6.53 9.77
CA LEU A 382 -17.19 -7.13 10.54
C LEU A 382 -16.85 -8.51 11.10
N LEU A 383 -15.81 -9.17 10.57
CA LEU A 383 -15.42 -10.52 10.93
C LEU A 383 -13.90 -10.63 11.09
N HIS A 384 -13.44 -11.02 12.28
CA HIS A 384 -12.02 -11.20 12.60
C HIS A 384 -11.41 -12.37 11.79
N ASP A 385 -10.12 -12.28 11.44
CA ASP A 385 -9.47 -13.14 10.44
C ASP A 385 -9.50 -14.64 10.77
N ASN A 386 -9.41 -14.99 12.05
CA ASN A 386 -9.45 -16.35 12.56
C ASN A 386 -10.87 -16.92 12.78
N TYR A 387 -11.92 -16.19 12.38
CA TYR A 387 -13.31 -16.61 12.55
C TYR A 387 -14.02 -16.73 11.21
N PHE A 388 -14.98 -17.65 11.14
CA PHE A 388 -15.87 -17.85 9.99
C PHE A 388 -17.24 -17.16 10.15
N GLY A 389 -17.53 -16.62 11.33
CA GLY A 389 -18.71 -15.80 11.60
C GLY A 389 -18.56 -15.03 12.92
N ALA A 390 -19.51 -14.13 13.18
CA ALA A 390 -19.58 -13.37 14.43
C ALA A 390 -21.03 -13.24 14.90
N TYR A 391 -21.22 -12.89 16.17
CA TYR A 391 -22.54 -12.60 16.71
C TYR A 391 -22.96 -11.17 16.41
N TYR A 392 -24.17 -11.02 15.89
CA TYR A 392 -24.79 -9.73 15.60
C TYR A 392 -26.16 -9.64 16.25
N THR A 393 -26.47 -8.45 16.76
CA THR A 393 -27.80 -8.03 17.19
C THR A 393 -28.49 -7.39 15.99
N VAL A 394 -29.65 -7.92 15.62
CA VAL A 394 -30.51 -7.37 14.57
C VAL A 394 -31.70 -6.69 15.24
N THR A 395 -31.89 -5.42 14.95
CA THR A 395 -32.96 -4.59 15.52
C THR A 395 -34.11 -4.45 14.55
N MET A 396 -35.34 -4.67 15.03
CA MET A 396 -36.57 -4.55 14.25
C MET A 396 -37.25 -3.18 14.42
N LYS A 397 -38.11 -2.78 13.48
CA LYS A 397 -38.92 -1.55 13.53
C LYS A 397 -39.80 -1.45 14.77
N SER A 398 -40.23 -2.59 15.32
CA SER A 398 -41.01 -2.67 16.56
C SER A 398 -40.19 -2.40 17.83
N GLY A 399 -38.87 -2.22 17.72
CA GLY A 399 -37.93 -2.11 18.84
C GLY A 399 -37.48 -3.45 19.42
N GLY A 400 -38.01 -4.58 18.92
CA GLY A 400 -37.50 -5.91 19.28
C GLY A 400 -36.12 -6.18 18.69
N THR A 401 -35.28 -6.91 19.43
CA THR A 401 -33.94 -7.32 18.96
C THR A 401 -33.83 -8.84 18.88
N MET A 402 -33.01 -9.34 17.97
CA MET A 402 -32.65 -10.74 17.87
C MET A 402 -31.16 -10.91 17.65
N ASN A 403 -30.55 -11.86 18.34
CA ASN A 403 -29.13 -12.17 18.17
C ASN A 403 -28.97 -13.37 17.24
N GLY A 404 -28.00 -13.32 16.35
CA GLY A 404 -27.65 -14.45 15.51
C GLY A 404 -26.17 -14.47 15.15
N TYR A 405 -25.67 -15.66 14.81
CA TYR A 405 -24.29 -15.86 14.39
C TYR A 405 -24.25 -15.92 12.86
N TYR A 406 -23.57 -14.96 12.25
CA TYR A 406 -23.60 -14.75 10.81
C TYR A 406 -22.19 -14.58 10.23
N THR A 407 -22.05 -14.97 8.97
CA THR A 407 -20.92 -14.67 8.09
C THR A 407 -21.32 -13.48 7.21
N PRO A 408 -20.68 -12.30 7.35
CA PRO A 408 -21.02 -11.13 6.55
C PRO A 408 -20.30 -11.17 5.20
N CYS A 409 -21.05 -11.02 4.11
CA CYS A 409 -20.53 -10.97 2.75
C CYS A 409 -20.93 -9.67 2.05
N HIS A 410 -20.11 -9.16 1.14
CA HIS A 410 -20.46 -8.06 0.26
C HIS A 410 -21.61 -8.46 -0.68
N ALA A 411 -22.62 -7.61 -0.78
CA ALA A 411 -23.79 -7.83 -1.64
C ALA A 411 -23.42 -8.03 -3.12
N GLU A 412 -22.37 -7.34 -3.58
CA GLU A 412 -21.89 -7.36 -4.97
C GLU A 412 -21.47 -8.76 -5.45
N ALA A 413 -21.14 -9.67 -4.54
CA ALA A 413 -20.83 -11.07 -4.87
C ALA A 413 -22.07 -11.87 -5.35
N PHE A 414 -23.28 -11.32 -5.16
CA PHE A 414 -24.54 -12.02 -5.38
C PHE A 414 -25.46 -11.32 -6.38
N ASP A 415 -25.66 -10.01 -6.22
CA ASP A 415 -26.50 -9.17 -7.08
C ASP A 415 -26.42 -7.68 -6.67
N SER A 416 -27.22 -6.83 -7.31
CA SER A 416 -27.52 -5.49 -6.82
C SER A 416 -28.23 -5.53 -5.47
N ILE A 417 -27.73 -4.76 -4.49
CA ILE A 417 -28.38 -4.62 -3.17
C ILE A 417 -29.81 -4.12 -3.28
N ALA A 418 -30.10 -3.23 -4.23
CA ALA A 418 -31.45 -2.71 -4.44
C ALA A 418 -32.43 -3.83 -4.83
N ALA A 419 -32.03 -4.69 -5.76
CA ALA A 419 -32.86 -5.83 -6.18
C ALA A 419 -33.07 -6.83 -5.03
N MET A 420 -32.08 -7.01 -4.15
CA MET A 420 -32.21 -7.88 -2.98
C MET A 420 -33.13 -7.27 -1.90
N GLU A 421 -32.98 -5.99 -1.58
CA GLU A 421 -33.84 -5.29 -0.62
C GLU A 421 -35.30 -5.23 -1.12
N ASP A 422 -35.53 -4.96 -2.40
CA ASP A 422 -36.87 -4.94 -3.01
C ASP A 422 -37.56 -6.33 -2.96
N ALA A 423 -36.78 -7.40 -2.98
CA ALA A 423 -37.28 -8.77 -2.89
C ALA A 423 -37.65 -9.19 -1.44
N LYS A 424 -37.38 -8.36 -0.43
CA LYS A 424 -37.73 -8.68 0.96
C LYS A 424 -39.24 -8.74 1.15
N SER A 425 -39.66 -9.62 2.05
CA SER A 425 -41.06 -9.77 2.45
C SER A 425 -41.18 -10.11 3.93
N GLY A 426 -42.37 -9.92 4.50
CA GLY A 426 -42.66 -10.26 5.89
C GLY A 426 -41.71 -9.60 6.89
N ILE A 427 -41.24 -10.37 7.87
CA ILE A 427 -40.38 -9.89 8.97
C ILE A 427 -39.05 -9.30 8.51
N LEU A 428 -38.59 -9.61 7.28
CA LEU A 428 -37.36 -9.06 6.73
C LEU A 428 -37.46 -7.57 6.37
N LEU A 429 -38.68 -7.08 6.11
CA LEU A 429 -38.96 -5.65 5.91
C LEU A 429 -38.87 -4.85 7.20
N ASP A 430 -38.93 -5.53 8.34
CA ASP A 430 -38.88 -4.91 9.66
C ASP A 430 -37.46 -4.76 10.18
N LEU A 431 -36.44 -5.27 9.49
CA LEU A 431 -35.04 -5.12 9.91
C LEU A 431 -34.57 -3.67 9.70
N VAL A 432 -34.01 -3.06 10.75
CA VAL A 432 -33.59 -1.65 10.76
C VAL A 432 -32.07 -1.51 10.84
N SER A 433 -31.44 -2.20 11.79
CA SER A 433 -30.00 -2.16 11.98
C SER A 433 -29.44 -3.52 12.37
N VAL A 434 -28.16 -3.70 12.09
CA VAL A 434 -27.38 -4.87 12.50
C VAL A 434 -26.09 -4.37 13.13
N GLU A 435 -25.85 -4.77 14.37
CA GLU A 435 -24.69 -4.35 15.15
C GLU A 435 -23.95 -5.58 15.68
N SER A 436 -22.62 -5.58 15.59
CA SER A 436 -21.80 -6.64 16.17
C SER A 436 -21.86 -6.60 17.69
N VAL A 437 -22.04 -7.76 18.32
CA VAL A 437 -22.01 -7.88 19.78
C VAL A 437 -20.55 -7.82 20.25
N HIS A 438 -20.08 -6.63 20.67
CA HIS A 438 -18.77 -6.47 21.29
C HIS A 438 -18.85 -6.73 22.80
N GLY A 439 -18.23 -7.82 23.26
CA GLY A 439 -17.99 -8.10 24.67
C GLY A 439 -17.83 -9.59 24.96
N ASP A 440 -16.66 -10.00 25.49
CA ASP A 440 -16.28 -11.18 26.31
C ASP A 440 -17.04 -12.53 26.23
N LYS A 441 -17.86 -12.75 25.20
CA LYS A 441 -18.59 -14.00 24.94
C LYS A 441 -18.28 -14.53 23.55
N GLN A 442 -17.03 -14.45 23.14
CA GLN A 442 -16.49 -15.35 22.12
C GLN A 442 -15.96 -16.59 22.84
N ALA A 443 -16.88 -17.48 23.23
CA ALA A 443 -16.59 -18.82 23.72
C ALA A 443 -17.16 -19.86 22.75
#